data_AF-A0A936E3Q9-F1
#
_entry.id   AF-A0A936E3Q9-F1
#
_cell.length_a   1.000
_cell.length_b   1.000
_cell.length_c   1.000
_cell.angle_alpha   90.00
_cell.angle_beta   90.00
_cell.angle_gamma   90.00
#
_symmetry.space_group_name_H-M   'P 1'
#
loop_
_entity.id
_entity.type
_entity.pdbx_description
1 polymer ?
#
loop_
_entity_poly.entity_id
_entity_poly.type
_entity_poly.pdbx_seq_one_letter_code
_entity_poly.pdbx_strand_id
1 'polypeptide(L)'
;MDCETLVRTRICQPLKIDSTRIKLTPEMQARLAKGHNPALKPVANWDLPTFAGAGALRSTTKEMLKFVAANLGLSNSPLLTAMQKTHQPQHDMGTPDVEVGPGWIIKEVRN
;
A
#
# COMPACT_ATOMS: atom_id res chain seq x y z
N MET A 1 -10.93 -15.12 8.40
CA MET A 1 -10.25 -13.90 8.90
C MET A 1 -10.68 -12.74 8.02
N ASP A 2 -10.97 -11.58 8.60
CA ASP A 2 -11.28 -10.37 7.81
C ASP A 2 -10.03 -9.79 7.13
N CYS A 3 -10.23 -8.81 6.26
CA CYS A 3 -9.15 -8.16 5.50
C CYS A 3 -8.09 -7.52 6.42
N GLU A 4 -8.52 -6.78 7.44
CA GLU A 4 -7.64 -6.14 8.42
C GLU A 4 -6.73 -7.16 9.11
N THR A 5 -7.31 -8.28 9.58
CA THR A 5 -6.57 -9.35 10.25
C THR A 5 -5.55 -9.98 9.30
N LEU A 6 -5.92 -10.26 8.06
CA LEU A 6 -5.02 -10.86 7.07
C LEU A 6 -3.86 -9.93 6.72
N VAL A 7 -4.13 -8.65 6.43
CA VAL A 7 -3.09 -7.68 6.10
C VAL A 7 -2.14 -7.50 7.28
N ARG A 8 -2.67 -7.34 8.50
CA ARG A 8 -1.83 -7.16 9.68
C ARG A 8 -0.92 -8.35 9.94
N THR A 9 -1.46 -9.57 9.89
CA THR A 9 -0.73 -10.78 10.26
C THR A 9 0.24 -11.25 9.18
N ARG A 10 -0.17 -11.19 7.92
CA ARG A 10 0.61 -11.74 6.80
C ARG A 10 1.51 -10.73 6.12
N ILE A 11 1.26 -9.44 6.28
CA ILE A 11 2.01 -8.38 5.59
C ILE A 11 2.68 -7.44 6.59
N CYS A 12 1.90 -6.76 7.45
CA CYS A 12 2.45 -5.69 8.28
C CYS A 12 3.42 -6.18 9.35
N GLN A 13 3.09 -7.28 10.04
CA GLN A 13 3.94 -7.87 11.07
C GLN A 13 5.30 -8.36 10.51
N PRO A 14 5.35 -9.15 9.41
CA PRO A 14 6.63 -9.54 8.81
C PRO A 14 7.51 -8.35 8.38
N LEU A 15 6.90 -7.26 7.91
CA LEU A 15 7.60 -6.06 7.48
C LEU A 15 7.89 -5.05 8.61
N LYS A 16 7.39 -5.30 9.82
CA LYS A 16 7.51 -4.39 10.98
C LYS A 16 7.01 -2.97 10.66
N ILE A 17 5.80 -2.90 10.10
CA ILE A 17 5.07 -1.67 9.74
C ILE A 17 3.75 -1.55 10.52
N ASP A 18 3.84 -1.51 11.85
CA ASP A 18 2.68 -1.59 12.76
C ASP A 18 1.71 -0.40 12.72
N SER A 19 2.14 0.73 12.15
CA SER A 19 1.31 1.91 11.87
C SER A 19 0.63 1.86 10.50
N THR A 20 0.53 0.69 9.88
CA THR A 20 -0.17 0.48 8.61
C THR A 20 -1.44 -0.35 8.83
N ARG A 21 -2.63 0.28 8.75
CA ARG A 21 -3.93 -0.36 9.12
C ARG A 21 -5.12 0.19 8.34
N ILE A 22 -6.20 -0.59 8.31
CA ILE A 22 -7.53 -0.16 7.87
C ILE A 22 -8.24 0.51 9.05
N LYS A 23 -8.29 -0.17 10.21
CA LYS A 23 -8.89 0.37 11.44
C LYS A 23 -7.83 1.07 12.29
N LEU A 24 -7.92 2.40 12.38
CA LEU A 24 -6.96 3.22 13.11
C LEU A 24 -7.15 3.13 14.64
N THR A 25 -6.04 2.99 15.37
CA THR A 25 -6.03 3.13 16.83
C THR A 25 -6.18 4.61 17.22
N PRO A 26 -6.52 4.93 18.49
CA PRO A 26 -6.60 6.30 18.95
C PRO A 26 -5.31 7.11 18.68
N GLU A 27 -4.14 6.51 18.85
CA GLU A 27 -2.84 7.15 18.60
C GLU A 27 -2.64 7.44 17.12
N MET A 28 -3.09 6.55 16.24
CA MET A 28 -3.03 6.76 14.78
C MET A 28 -4.00 7.86 14.34
N GLN A 29 -5.20 7.91 14.93
CA GLN A 29 -6.19 8.95 14.66
C GLN A 29 -5.68 10.33 15.11
N ALA A 30 -5.03 10.41 16.27
CA ALA A 30 -4.50 11.66 16.82
C ALA A 30 -3.46 12.34 15.90
N ARG A 31 -2.75 11.55 15.08
CA ARG A 31 -1.74 12.03 14.13
C ARG A 31 -2.13 11.86 12.67
N LEU A 32 -3.41 11.59 12.39
CA LEU A 32 -3.93 11.46 11.04
C LEU A 32 -4.04 12.85 10.39
N ALA A 33 -3.45 13.00 9.20
CA ALA A 33 -3.59 14.22 8.42
C ALA A 33 -5.05 14.43 7.98
N LYS A 34 -5.52 15.68 8.01
CA LYS A 34 -6.85 16.04 7.52
C LYS A 34 -6.83 16.17 6.00
N GLY A 35 -7.74 15.46 5.33
CA GLY A 35 -8.01 15.66 3.91
C GLY A 35 -8.66 17.03 3.67
N HIS A 36 -8.36 17.65 2.53
CA HIS A 36 -8.98 18.91 2.13
C HIS A 36 -9.46 18.82 0.68
N ASN A 37 -10.55 19.54 0.35
CA ASN A 37 -11.04 19.68 -1.02
C ASN A 37 -10.28 20.79 -1.78
N PRO A 38 -10.57 21.03 -3.08
CA PRO A 38 -9.90 22.09 -3.86
C PRO A 38 -10.06 23.51 -3.29
N ALA A 39 -11.06 23.76 -2.45
CA ALA A 39 -11.27 25.02 -1.75
C ALA A 39 -10.58 25.08 -0.37
N LEU A 40 -9.64 24.17 -0.09
CA LEU A 40 -8.91 24.04 1.18
C LEU A 40 -9.81 23.82 2.40
N LYS A 41 -11.03 23.32 2.21
CA LYS A 41 -11.92 22.97 3.32
C LYS A 41 -11.66 21.53 3.76
N PRO A 42 -11.58 21.27 5.09
CA PRO A 42 -11.46 19.91 5.59
C PRO A 42 -12.62 19.03 5.11
N VAL A 43 -12.31 17.80 4.72
CA VAL A 43 -13.30 16.79 4.33
C VAL A 43 -13.14 15.53 5.16
N ALA A 44 -14.23 14.78 5.29
CA ALA A 44 -14.19 13.48 5.93
C ALA A 44 -13.26 12.53 5.16
N ASN A 45 -12.64 11.60 5.90
CA ASN A 45 -11.89 10.53 5.29
C ASN A 45 -12.83 9.58 4.54
N TRP A 46 -12.28 8.86 3.56
CA TRP A 46 -12.99 7.75 2.96
C TRP A 46 -12.99 6.55 3.91
N ASP A 47 -14.17 6.15 4.34
CA ASP A 47 -14.40 4.90 5.06
C ASP A 47 -14.95 3.87 4.06
N LEU A 48 -14.12 2.90 3.69
CA LEU A 48 -14.39 1.91 2.64
C LEU A 48 -14.54 0.50 3.24
N PRO A 49 -15.51 0.23 4.12
CA PRO A 49 -15.59 -1.05 4.83
C PRO A 49 -15.77 -2.24 3.89
N THR A 50 -16.63 -2.12 2.86
CA THR A 50 -16.88 -3.19 1.88
C THR A 50 -15.75 -3.32 0.85
N PHE A 51 -15.04 -2.23 0.57
CA PHE A 51 -13.95 -2.17 -0.42
C PHE A 51 -12.59 -1.97 0.25
N ALA A 52 -12.40 -2.60 1.42
CA ALA A 52 -11.23 -2.30 2.24
C ALA A 52 -9.90 -2.62 1.51
N GLY A 53 -9.91 -3.68 0.71
CA GLY A 53 -8.78 -4.06 -0.14
C GLY A 53 -8.48 -3.11 -1.32
N ALA A 54 -9.39 -2.20 -1.66
CA ALA A 54 -9.23 -1.26 -2.78
C ALA A 54 -8.56 0.06 -2.40
N GLY A 55 -8.20 0.27 -1.13
CA GLY A 55 -7.50 1.48 -0.71
C GLY A 55 -7.74 1.97 0.72
N ALA A 56 -8.26 1.12 1.63
CA ALA A 56 -8.60 1.59 2.98
C ALA A 56 -7.40 1.66 3.95
N LEU A 57 -6.21 1.21 3.51
CA LEU A 57 -4.99 1.27 4.32
C LEU A 57 -4.47 2.70 4.46
N ARG A 58 -4.06 3.03 5.68
CA ARG A 58 -3.30 4.25 5.99
C ARG A 58 -1.98 3.85 6.62
N SER A 59 -0.92 4.57 6.25
CA SER A 59 0.44 4.31 6.71
C SER A 59 1.17 5.63 6.99
N THR A 60 2.39 5.53 7.50
CA THR A 60 3.32 6.65 7.57
C THR A 60 4.31 6.61 6.42
N THR A 61 4.88 7.74 6.04
CA THR A 61 5.98 7.80 5.07
C THR A 61 7.13 6.88 5.47
N LYS A 62 7.50 6.85 6.76
CA LYS A 62 8.56 5.98 7.29
C LYS A 62 8.29 4.50 7.02
N GLU A 63 7.05 4.05 7.20
CA GLU A 63 6.67 2.66 6.97
C GLU A 63 6.47 2.35 5.47
N MET A 64 6.03 3.32 4.68
CA MET A 64 6.00 3.18 3.23
C MET A 64 7.40 3.03 2.63
N LEU A 65 8.40 3.72 3.17
CA LEU A 65 9.80 3.51 2.78
C LEU A 65 10.30 2.10 3.12
N LYS A 66 9.89 1.53 4.27
CA LYS A 66 10.20 0.12 4.58
C LYS A 66 9.52 -0.84 3.61
N PHE A 67 8.27 -0.57 3.24
CA PHE A 67 7.54 -1.37 2.25
C PHE A 67 8.23 -1.33 0.89
N VAL A 68 8.64 -0.15 0.43
CA VAL A 68 9.41 0.01 -0.82
C VAL A 68 10.75 -0.72 -0.75
N ALA A 69 11.51 -0.56 0.34
CA ALA A 69 12.79 -1.26 0.53
C ALA A 69 12.62 -2.80 0.47
N ALA A 70 11.53 -3.33 1.05
CA ALA A 70 11.20 -4.74 0.97
C ALA A 70 10.85 -5.19 -0.46
N ASN A 71 10.09 -4.38 -1.20
CA ASN A 71 9.78 -4.64 -2.61
C ASN A 71 11.05 -4.63 -3.48
N LEU A 72 12.02 -3.76 -3.17
CA LEU A 72 13.30 -3.69 -3.87
C LEU A 72 14.31 -4.76 -3.44
N GLY A 73 13.96 -5.65 -2.50
CA GLY A 73 14.89 -6.65 -1.96
C GLY A 73 16.03 -6.09 -1.12
N LEU A 74 15.96 -4.82 -0.71
CA LEU A 74 16.96 -4.16 0.14
C LEU A 74 16.87 -4.57 1.62
N SER A 75 15.83 -5.31 1.99
CA SER A 75 15.64 -5.87 3.32
C SER A 75 15.33 -7.36 3.24
N ASN A 76 15.93 -8.15 4.13
CA ASN A 76 15.57 -9.55 4.28
C ASN A 76 14.11 -9.66 4.76
N SER A 77 13.22 -10.13 3.88
CA SER A 77 11.80 -10.28 4.15
C SER A 77 11.32 -11.63 3.66
N PRO A 78 10.51 -12.37 4.45
CA PRO A 78 9.88 -13.61 3.98
C PRO A 78 8.87 -13.38 2.85
N LEU A 79 8.53 -12.11 2.56
CA LEU A 79 7.59 -11.75 1.50
C LEU A 79 8.28 -11.46 0.16
N LEU A 80 9.61 -11.52 0.07
CA LEU A 80 10.35 -11.13 -1.14
C LEU A 80 9.83 -11.86 -2.40
N THR A 81 9.67 -13.19 -2.32
CA THR A 81 9.13 -13.97 -3.44
C THR A 81 7.71 -13.57 -3.82
N ALA A 82 6.86 -13.21 -2.85
CA ALA A 82 5.51 -12.74 -3.14
C ALA A 82 5.53 -11.36 -3.80
N MET A 83 6.40 -10.45 -3.34
CA MET A 83 6.57 -9.12 -3.92
C MET A 83 7.09 -9.21 -5.36
N GLN A 84 8.08 -10.05 -5.63
CA GLN A 84 8.59 -10.28 -6.99
C GLN A 84 7.51 -10.77 -7.96
N LYS A 85 6.54 -11.57 -7.48
CA LYS A 85 5.37 -11.95 -8.28
C LYS A 85 4.45 -10.77 -8.60
N THR A 86 4.33 -9.80 -7.69
CA THR A 86 3.54 -8.57 -7.95
C THR A 86 4.20 -7.65 -8.99
N HIS A 87 5.50 -7.81 -9.22
CA HIS A 87 6.25 -7.04 -10.21
C HIS A 87 6.29 -7.69 -11.59
N GLN A 88 5.68 -8.87 -11.77
CA GLN A 88 5.59 -9.50 -13.09
C GLN A 88 4.47 -8.81 -13.90
N PRO A 89 4.76 -8.33 -15.12
CA PRO A 89 3.74 -7.88 -16.04
C PRO A 89 2.71 -8.98 -16.33
N GLN A 90 1.44 -8.63 -16.36
CA GLN A 90 0.34 -9.54 -16.70
C GLN A 90 -0.40 -9.12 -17.95
N HIS A 91 -0.58 -7.81 -18.16
CA HIS A 91 -1.31 -7.26 -19.31
C HIS A 91 -0.77 -5.90 -19.73
N ASP A 92 -0.89 -5.58 -21.01
CA ASP A 92 -0.65 -4.23 -21.54
C ASP A 92 -1.75 -3.25 -21.09
N MET A 93 -1.38 -2.00 -20.85
CA MET A 93 -2.31 -0.93 -20.48
C MET A 93 -2.78 -0.07 -21.68
N GLY A 94 -2.46 -0.49 -22.91
CA GLY A 94 -2.78 0.25 -24.14
C GLY A 94 -1.97 1.54 -24.34
N THR A 95 -1.02 1.82 -23.44
CA THR A 95 -0.02 2.88 -23.58
C THR A 95 1.32 2.23 -23.94
N PRO A 96 2.09 2.76 -24.91
CA PRO A 96 3.38 2.17 -25.29
C PRO A 96 4.32 2.00 -24.10
N ASP A 97 4.94 0.82 -24.00
CA ASP A 97 5.91 0.45 -22.96
C ASP A 97 5.34 0.51 -21.52
N VAL A 98 4.01 0.45 -21.34
CA VAL A 98 3.35 0.42 -20.02
C VAL A 98 2.47 -0.82 -19.87
N GLU A 99 2.76 -1.59 -18.84
CA GLU A 99 2.08 -2.82 -18.47
C GLU A 99 1.54 -2.73 -17.03
N VAL A 100 0.71 -3.70 -16.64
CA VAL A 100 0.19 -3.83 -15.28
C VAL A 100 0.52 -5.19 -14.70
N GLY A 101 1.00 -5.19 -13.45
CA GLY A 101 1.10 -6.35 -12.58
C GLY A 101 0.16 -6.21 -11.38
N PRO A 102 0.08 -7.21 -10.48
CA PRO A 102 -0.78 -7.16 -9.31
C PRO A 102 -0.50 -5.95 -8.40
N GLY A 103 -1.29 -4.88 -8.53
CA GLY A 103 -1.15 -3.65 -7.74
C GLY A 103 -0.07 -2.67 -8.22
N TRP A 104 0.62 -2.96 -9.32
CA TRP A 104 1.69 -2.11 -9.86
C TRP A 104 1.46 -1.75 -11.32
N ILE A 105 1.66 -0.48 -11.66
CA ILE A 105 1.85 -0.03 -13.04
C ILE A 105 3.35 -0.08 -13.33
N ILE A 106 3.72 -0.79 -14.39
CA ILE A 106 5.11 -1.08 -14.75
C ILE A 106 5.39 -0.36 -16.06
N LYS A 107 6.50 0.39 -16.10
CA LYS A 107 6.95 1.08 -17.31
C LYS A 107 8.36 0.64 -17.64
N GLU A 108 8.54 0.14 -18.86
CA GLU A 108 9.87 -0.15 -19.38
C GLU A 108 10.63 1.14 -19.65
N VAL A 109 11.86 1.21 -19.16
CA VAL A 109 12.75 2.36 -19.36
C VAL A 109 13.91 1.89 -20.22
N ARG A 110 13.92 2.33 -21.48
CA ARG A 110 15.03 2.05 -22.39
C ARG A 110 16.21 2.95 -22.01
N ASN A 111 17.35 2.33 -21.70
CA ASN A 111 18.64 3.00 -21.54
C ASN A 111 19.33 3.19 -22.90
#